data_AF-B2T5Q2-F1
#
_entry.id   AF-B2T5Q2-F1
#
_cell.length_a   1.000
_cell.length_b   1.000
_cell.length_c   1.000
_cell.angle_alpha   90.00
_cell.angle_beta   90.00
_cell.angle_gamma   90.00
#
_symmetry.space_group_name_H-M   'P 1'
#
loop_
_entity.id
_entity.type
_entity.pdbx_description
1 polymer ?
#
loop_
_entity_poly.entity_id
_entity_poly.type
_entity_poly.pdbx_seq_one_letter_code
_entity_poly.pdbx_strand_id
1 'polypeptide(L)'
;MLIIRPLAPGLLEAWKTLNRRRTDFANGFAYPVRTAFIEEALEVNDLPPPDNAPPFIEARGAYSRRTWIGPGRRWIDPVAEKQGAVLGMEAGLSTLESERAENSGEDWEDVLHQRLASVPCMPRSST
;
A
#
# COMPACT_ATOMS: atom_id res chain seq x y z
N MET A 1 -31.19 30.59 -16.63
CA MET A 1 -30.44 29.38 -17.01
C MET A 1 -29.03 29.50 -16.44
N LEU A 2 -28.86 29.12 -15.17
CA LEU A 2 -27.54 29.13 -14.52
C LEU A 2 -26.79 27.86 -14.93
N ILE A 3 -25.70 28.04 -15.66
CA ILE A 3 -24.74 26.97 -15.97
C ILE A 3 -23.90 26.76 -14.71
N ILE A 4 -24.17 25.69 -13.97
CA ILE A 4 -23.29 25.19 -12.91
C ILE A 4 -22.02 24.69 -13.60
N ARG A 5 -20.94 25.47 -13.56
CA ARG A 5 -19.60 24.99 -13.96
C ARG A 5 -19.11 24.01 -12.89
N PRO A 6 -18.77 22.74 -13.21
CA PRO A 6 -18.22 21.83 -12.23
C PRO A 6 -16.82 22.29 -11.80
N LEU A 7 -16.68 22.68 -10.53
CA LEU A 7 -15.41 22.92 -9.84
C LEU A 7 -14.78 21.57 -9.48
N ALA A 8 -14.14 20.88 -10.43
CA ALA A 8 -13.49 19.58 -10.15
C ALA A 8 -12.14 19.24 -10.84
N PRO A 9 -11.40 20.12 -11.53
CA PRO A 9 -10.09 19.74 -12.10
C PRO A 9 -8.92 19.81 -11.10
N GLY A 10 -9.08 20.45 -9.94
CA GLY A 10 -7.94 20.74 -9.04
C GLY A 10 -7.52 19.59 -8.12
N LEU A 11 -8.45 18.74 -7.68
CA LEU A 11 -8.18 17.73 -6.64
C LEU A 11 -7.33 16.57 -7.17
N LEU A 12 -7.59 16.13 -8.40
CA LEU A 12 -6.83 15.05 -9.02
C LEU A 12 -5.38 15.47 -9.33
N GLU A 13 -5.18 16.70 -9.81
CA GLU A 13 -3.85 17.24 -10.07
C GLU A 13 -3.07 17.49 -8.78
N ALA A 14 -3.75 17.95 -7.72
CA ALA A 14 -3.17 18.04 -6.39
C ALA A 14 -2.75 16.66 -5.87
N TRP A 15 -3.60 15.63 -6.03
CA TRP A 15 -3.30 14.27 -5.59
C TRP A 15 -2.06 13.70 -6.27
N LYS A 16 -1.95 13.83 -7.60
CA LYS A 16 -0.74 13.41 -8.35
C LYS A 16 0.53 14.08 -7.80
N THR A 17 0.45 15.39 -7.53
CA THR A 17 1.59 16.16 -7.02
C THR A 17 1.98 15.72 -5.62
N LEU A 18 1.00 15.49 -4.73
CA LEU A 18 1.24 15.04 -3.36
C LEU A 18 1.80 13.61 -3.32
N ASN A 19 1.25 12.69 -4.12
CA ASN A 19 1.76 11.32 -4.22
C ASN A 19 3.20 11.28 -4.74
N ARG A 20 3.52 12.10 -5.76
CA ARG A 20 4.89 12.22 -6.24
C ARG A 20 5.84 12.66 -5.14
N ARG A 21 5.54 13.77 -4.46
CA ARG A 21 6.37 14.30 -3.36
C ARG A 21 6.54 13.30 -2.22
N ARG A 22 5.47 12.56 -1.89
CA ARG A 22 5.52 11.49 -0.89
C ARG A 22 6.48 10.38 -1.29
N THR A 23 6.37 9.94 -2.55
CA THR A 23 7.23 8.89 -3.10
C THR A 23 8.68 9.34 -3.15
N ASP A 24 8.93 10.58 -3.58
CA ASP A 24 10.27 11.17 -3.62
C ASP A 24 10.88 11.24 -2.21
N PHE A 25 10.12 11.65 -1.20
CA PHE A 25 10.57 11.67 0.20
C PHE A 25 10.86 10.25 0.72
N ALA A 26 9.96 9.30 0.47
CA ALA A 26 10.15 7.92 0.90
C ALA A 26 11.38 7.28 0.24
N ASN A 27 11.62 7.57 -1.04
CA ASN A 27 12.79 7.11 -1.78
C ASN A 27 14.08 7.80 -1.35
N GLY A 28 14.02 9.09 -0.99
CA GLY A 28 15.21 9.84 -0.58
C GLY A 28 15.65 9.59 0.85
N PHE A 29 14.70 9.34 1.77
CA PHE A 29 14.99 9.24 3.20
C PHE A 29 14.75 7.83 3.75
N ALA A 30 13.52 7.32 3.64
CA ALA A 30 13.16 6.03 4.22
C ALA A 30 13.83 4.87 3.45
N TYR A 31 14.09 5.05 2.15
CA TYR A 31 14.75 4.04 1.33
C TYR A 31 16.19 3.72 1.78
N PRO A 32 17.11 4.70 1.86
CA PRO A 32 18.47 4.42 2.31
C PRO A 32 18.51 3.92 3.77
N VAL A 33 17.71 4.49 4.67
CA VAL A 33 17.73 4.13 6.10
C VAL A 33 17.35 2.67 6.33
N ARG A 34 16.22 2.19 5.79
CA ARG A 34 15.85 0.76 5.95
C ARG A 34 16.81 -0.17 5.22
N THR A 35 17.41 0.26 4.11
CA THR A 35 18.41 -0.56 3.40
C THR A 35 19.65 -0.76 4.26
N ALA A 36 20.17 0.29 4.89
CA ALA A 36 21.32 0.20 5.80
C ALA A 36 21.01 -0.65 7.04
N PHE A 37 19.80 -0.54 7.58
CA PHE A 37 19.37 -1.39 8.70
C PHE A 37 19.35 -2.88 8.34
N ILE A 38 18.89 -3.24 7.15
CA ILE A 38 18.86 -4.64 6.69
C ILE A 38 20.28 -5.16 6.43
N GLU A 39 21.14 -4.32 5.85
CA GLU A 39 22.56 -4.61 5.65
C GLU A 39 23.24 -4.95 6.98
N GLU A 40 23.05 -4.12 8.00
CA GLU A 40 23.55 -4.37 9.36
C GLU A 40 22.94 -5.63 10.00
N ALA A 41 21.64 -5.87 9.82
CA ALA A 41 20.98 -7.05 10.37
C ALA A 41 21.52 -8.36 9.78
N LEU A 42 21.83 -8.39 8.48
CA LEU A 42 22.32 -9.58 7.80
C LEU A 42 23.83 -9.80 7.96
N GLU A 43 24.64 -8.74 7.88
CA GLU A 43 26.10 -8.89 7.89
C GLU A 43 26.73 -8.82 9.28
N VAL A 44 26.17 -8.01 10.19
CA VAL A 44 26.75 -7.79 11.52
C VAL A 44 26.06 -8.64 12.58
N ASN A 45 24.74 -8.70 12.53
CA ASN A 45 23.95 -9.41 13.55
C ASN A 45 23.71 -10.90 13.21
N ASP A 46 24.24 -11.38 12.08
CA ASP A 46 24.17 -12.77 11.61
C ASP A 46 22.74 -13.33 11.68
N LEU A 47 21.76 -12.52 11.25
CA LEU A 47 20.36 -12.94 11.23
C LEU A 47 20.24 -14.12 10.23
N PRO A 48 19.72 -15.29 10.66
CA PRO A 48 19.67 -16.48 9.81
C PRO A 48 18.77 -16.21 8.61
N PRO A 49 19.32 -16.14 7.38
CA PRO A 49 18.50 -15.94 6.21
C PRO A 49 17.79 -17.26 5.86
N PRO A 50 16.72 -17.22 5.05
CA PRO A 50 16.08 -18.44 4.55
C PRO A 50 17.08 -19.30 3.76
N ASP A 51 16.85 -20.61 3.73
CA ASP A 51 17.74 -21.59 3.09
C ASP A 51 18.13 -21.17 1.66
N ASN A 52 19.43 -21.23 1.34
CA ASN A 52 20.03 -20.84 0.05
C ASN A 52 19.90 -19.35 -0.33
N ALA A 53 19.74 -18.47 0.64
CA ALA A 53 19.79 -17.03 0.43
C ALA A 53 21.20 -16.55 -0.04
N PRO A 54 21.30 -15.76 -1.13
CA PRO A 54 22.55 -15.12 -1.54
C PRO A 54 22.98 -14.05 -0.52
N PRO A 55 24.28 -13.71 -0.45
CA PRO A 55 24.76 -12.64 0.42
C PRO A 55 24.11 -11.29 0.04
N PHE A 56 23.94 -10.42 1.03
CA PHE A 56 23.20 -9.16 0.87
C PHE A 56 23.76 -8.29 -0.28
N ILE A 57 25.09 -8.24 -0.43
CA ILE A 57 25.74 -7.44 -1.47
C ILE A 57 25.36 -7.87 -2.89
N GLU A 58 25.14 -9.17 -3.12
CA GLU A 58 24.77 -9.72 -4.44
C GLU A 58 23.30 -9.48 -4.77
N ALA A 59 22.43 -9.47 -3.76
CA ALA A 59 20.99 -9.35 -3.93
C ALA A 59 20.39 -8.14 -3.19
N ARG A 60 21.14 -7.04 -3.06
CA ARG A 60 20.73 -5.83 -2.32
C ARG A 60 19.36 -5.33 -2.72
N GLY A 61 19.07 -5.34 -4.03
CA GLY A 61 17.78 -4.91 -4.58
C GLY A 61 16.60 -5.81 -4.16
N ALA A 62 16.81 -7.12 -4.05
CA ALA A 62 15.77 -8.06 -3.62
C ALA A 62 15.45 -7.90 -2.13
N TYR A 63 16.48 -7.87 -1.28
CA TYR A 63 16.32 -7.66 0.17
C TYR A 63 15.76 -6.28 0.52
N SER A 64 16.14 -5.26 -0.24
CA SER A 64 15.75 -3.88 0.02
C SER A 64 14.48 -3.47 -0.71
N ARG A 65 13.84 -4.35 -1.48
CA ARG A 65 12.57 -4.04 -2.14
C ARG A 65 11.50 -3.75 -1.09
N ARG A 66 10.77 -2.65 -1.27
CA ARG A 66 9.59 -2.33 -0.44
C ARG A 66 8.63 -1.42 -1.18
N THR A 67 7.39 -1.44 -0.72
CA THR A 67 6.36 -0.49 -1.06
C THR A 67 6.06 0.34 0.18
N TRP A 68 6.13 1.67 0.08
CA TRP A 68 5.76 2.54 1.19
C TRP A 68 4.28 2.90 1.09
N ILE A 69 3.48 2.26 1.92
CA ILE A 69 2.05 2.57 2.06
C ILE A 69 1.94 3.93 2.75
N GLY A 70 1.16 4.83 2.15
CA GLY A 70 0.83 6.11 2.75
C GLY A 70 -0.69 6.24 2.91
N PRO A 71 -1.18 7.41 3.35
CA PRO A 71 -2.61 7.58 3.59
C PRO A 71 -3.41 7.33 2.31
N GLY A 72 -4.56 6.67 2.47
CA GLY A 72 -5.46 6.35 1.37
C GLY A 72 -6.06 7.58 0.72
N ARG A 73 -6.37 7.48 -0.57
CA ARG A 73 -7.13 8.48 -1.31
C ARG A 73 -8.53 8.57 -0.73
N ARG A 74 -9.04 9.79 -0.57
CA ARG A 74 -10.44 9.99 -0.23
C ARG A 74 -11.31 9.78 -1.46
N TRP A 75 -12.43 9.11 -1.21
CA TRP A 75 -13.45 8.78 -2.17
C TRP A 75 -14.34 9.98 -2.44
N ILE A 76 -14.66 10.22 -3.71
CA ILE A 76 -15.62 11.25 -4.10
C ILE A 76 -17.02 10.62 -4.14
N ASP A 77 -17.15 9.48 -4.83
CA ASP A 77 -18.35 8.65 -4.83
C ASP A 77 -18.01 7.29 -4.21
N PRO A 78 -18.50 6.99 -2.99
CA PRO A 78 -18.13 5.78 -2.27
C PRO A 78 -18.68 4.49 -2.89
N VAL A 79 -19.67 4.55 -3.79
CA VAL A 79 -20.28 3.35 -4.39
C VAL A 79 -19.66 3.09 -5.76
N ALA A 80 -19.69 4.09 -6.64
CA ALA A 80 -19.26 3.93 -8.03
C ALA A 80 -17.76 3.59 -8.14
N GLU A 81 -16.91 4.30 -7.39
CA GLU A 81 -15.48 4.05 -7.42
C GLU A 81 -15.15 2.63 -6.82
N LYS A 82 -16.01 2.05 -5.96
CA LYS A 82 -15.72 0.82 -5.17
C LYS A 82 -16.04 -0.37 -6.02
N GLN A 83 -17.17 -0.26 -6.73
CA GLN A 83 -17.50 -1.15 -7.83
C GLN A 83 -16.40 -1.10 -8.89
N GLY A 84 -15.88 0.09 -9.23
CA GLY A 84 -14.73 0.24 -10.12
C GLY A 84 -13.49 -0.54 -9.64
N ALA A 85 -13.13 -0.43 -8.36
CA ALA A 85 -12.00 -1.17 -7.78
C ALA A 85 -12.22 -2.70 -7.81
N VAL A 86 -13.43 -3.18 -7.49
CA VAL A 86 -13.77 -4.61 -7.59
C VAL A 86 -13.65 -5.11 -9.02
N LEU A 87 -14.21 -4.37 -9.98
CA LEU A 87 -14.11 -4.71 -11.41
C LEU A 87 -12.66 -4.70 -11.91
N GLY A 88 -11.83 -3.77 -11.44
CA GLY A 88 -10.40 -3.71 -11.76
C GLY A 88 -9.63 -4.94 -11.28
N MET A 89 -9.92 -5.39 -10.05
CA MET A 89 -9.33 -6.61 -9.50
C MET A 89 -9.81 -7.86 -10.23
N GLU A 90 -11.11 -7.98 -10.52
CA GLU A 90 -11.67 -9.10 -11.29
C GLU A 90 -11.12 -9.17 -12.72
N ALA A 91 -10.84 -8.02 -13.32
CA ALA A 91 -10.18 -7.92 -14.63
C ALA A 91 -8.66 -8.17 -14.59
N GLY A 92 -8.06 -8.33 -13.40
CA GLY A 92 -6.62 -8.53 -13.22
C GLY A 92 -5.77 -7.29 -13.52
N LEU A 93 -6.37 -6.09 -13.51
CA LEU A 93 -5.66 -4.83 -13.74
C LEU A 93 -4.95 -4.32 -12.47
N SER A 94 -5.46 -4.70 -11.30
CA SER A 94 -4.91 -4.32 -10.00
C SER A 94 -4.87 -5.49 -9.03
N THR A 95 -4.03 -5.36 -8.01
CA THR A 95 -3.89 -6.35 -6.93
C THR A 95 -4.56 -5.84 -5.66
N LEU A 96 -4.91 -6.75 -4.74
CA LEU A 96 -5.46 -6.40 -3.43
C LEU A 96 -4.55 -5.45 -2.65
N GLU A 97 -3.24 -5.67 -2.70
CA GLU A 97 -2.24 -4.81 -2.07
C GLU A 97 -2.31 -3.39 -2.64
N SER A 98 -2.27 -3.25 -3.98
CA SER A 98 -2.32 -1.95 -4.64
C SER A 98 -3.63 -1.20 -4.33
N GLU A 99 -4.76 -1.88 -4.45
CA GLU A 99 -6.07 -1.27 -4.18
C GLU A 99 -6.21 -0.86 -2.72
N ARG A 100 -5.75 -1.67 -1.75
CA ARG A 100 -5.85 -1.30 -0.33
C ARG A 100 -4.89 -0.19 0.06
N ALA A 101 -3.65 -0.28 -0.41
CA ALA A 101 -2.65 0.75 -0.17
C ALA A 101 -3.09 2.10 -0.74
N GLU A 102 -3.69 2.13 -1.93
CA GLU A 102 -4.15 3.37 -2.55
C GLU A 102 -5.45 3.90 -1.95
N ASN A 103 -6.43 3.04 -1.66
CA ASN A 103 -7.77 3.49 -1.28
C ASN A 103 -8.00 3.67 0.22
N SER A 104 -7.25 2.96 1.06
CA SER A 104 -7.39 3.05 2.52
C SER A 104 -6.07 3.35 3.21
N GLY A 105 -4.93 3.06 2.56
CA GLY A 105 -3.62 3.26 3.16
C GLY A 105 -3.34 2.24 4.27
N GLU A 106 -4.02 1.10 4.20
CA GLU A 106 -3.87 -0.02 5.13
C GLU A 106 -3.15 -1.15 4.40
N ASP A 107 -2.42 -1.97 5.15
CA ASP A 107 -1.92 -3.23 4.63
C ASP A 107 -3.06 -4.24 4.50
N TRP A 108 -3.05 -4.99 3.40
CA TRP A 108 -4.11 -5.96 3.10
C TRP A 108 -4.00 -7.20 4.00
N GLU A 109 -2.78 -7.61 4.38
CA GLU A 109 -2.55 -8.75 5.26
C GLU A 109 -3.11 -8.49 6.65
N ASP A 110 -2.84 -7.31 7.22
CA ASP A 110 -3.37 -6.87 8.51
C ASP A 110 -4.90 -6.90 8.53
N VAL A 111 -5.55 -6.39 7.48
CA VAL A 111 -7.01 -6.38 7.37
C VAL A 111 -7.57 -7.80 7.28
N LEU A 112 -6.93 -8.69 6.53
CA LEU A 112 -7.36 -10.09 6.45
C LEU A 112 -7.17 -10.83 7.78
N HIS A 113 -6.03 -10.62 8.43
CA HIS A 113 -5.74 -11.19 9.74
C HIS A 113 -6.75 -10.70 10.78
N GLN A 114 -7.03 -9.39 10.81
CA GLN A 114 -8.05 -8.80 11.67
C GLN A 114 -9.45 -9.36 11.38
N ARG A 115 -9.81 -9.55 10.12
CA ARG A 115 -11.10 -10.17 9.73
C ARG A 115 -11.21 -11.59 10.26
N LEU A 116 -10.19 -12.42 10.05
CA LEU A 116 -10.15 -13.80 10.55
C LEU A 116 -10.30 -13.85 12.07
N ALA A 117 -9.62 -12.96 12.79
CA ALA A 117 -9.72 -12.85 14.25
C ALA A 117 -11.08 -12.33 14.73
N SER A 118 -11.75 -11.47 13.95
CA SER A 118 -13.04 -10.87 14.30
C SER A 118 -14.26 -11.76 14.06
N VAL A 119 -14.19 -12.69 13.11
CA VAL A 119 -15.31 -13.60 12.77
C VAL A 119 -15.76 -14.46 13.96
N PRO A 120 -14.87 -15.04 14.79
CA PRO A 120 -15.26 -15.78 15.99
C PRO A 120 -15.90 -14.92 17.09
N CYS A 121 -15.54 -13.63 17.20
CA CYS A 121 -16.00 -12.76 18.29
C CYS A 121 -17.27 -11.97 17.96
N MET A 122 -17.65 -11.86 16.68
CA MET A 122 -18.93 -11.29 16.31
C MET A 122 -20.08 -12.20 16.79
N PRO A 123 -21.06 -11.68 17.53
CA PRO A 123 -22.25 -12.47 17.85
C PRO A 123 -22.88 -12.87 16.52
N ARG A 124 -23.02 -14.18 16.26
CA ARG A 124 -23.80 -14.67 15.13
C ARG A 124 -25.19 -14.07 15.28
N SER A 125 -25.53 -13.11 14.42
CA SER A 125 -26.90 -12.61 14.32
C SER A 125 -27.77 -13.80 13.97
N SER A 126 -28.47 -14.33 14.96
CA SER A 126 -29.45 -15.40 14.79
C SER A 126 -30.53 -14.88 13.85
N THR A 127 -30.48 -15.29 12.58
CA THR A 127 -31.62 -15.30 11.67
C THR A 127 -32.00 -16.74 11.44
#